data_AF-A0A925B9C6-F1
#
_entry.id   AF-A0A925B9C6-F1
#
_cell.length_a   1.000
_cell.length_b   1.000
_cell.length_c   1.000
_cell.angle_alpha   90.00
_cell.angle_beta   90.00
_cell.angle_gamma   90.00
#
_symmetry.space_group_name_H-M   'P 1'
#
loop_
_entity.id
_entity.type
_entity.pdbx_description
1 polymer ?
#
loop_
_entity_poly.entity_id
_entity_poly.type
_entity_poly.pdbx_seq_one_letter_code
_entity_poly.pdbx_strand_id
1 'polypeptide(L)'
;MNRSQTRPGTASAFTLIELLVVIAIIAILAAILFPVFAQARAKARAINSLSNSRQFGIAIAMYISDNDEALPLNTHSRPTGWVYGDADPSWIDGVQPYVKAKLMNRLSDDNSLNWPEMIDPAALPPGKTPRLSSYMTNAYLNNNKSGTGWTLAEIEAPASCIYVAEQRENKAGDHAHPMCWEGWPSSTCVSIPSESEIEKRRYQNGANYTFLDGHAKWHKFEQTYAPAKGVDWWIPNRGTAKQYNRAYWVP
;
A
#
# COMPACT_ATOMS: atom_id res chain seq x y z
N MET A 1 4.26 30.58 -79.15
CA MET A 1 4.46 30.07 -77.76
C MET A 1 3.12 29.55 -77.26
N ASN A 2 3.01 28.24 -77.04
CA ASN A 2 1.75 27.52 -76.77
C ASN A 2 1.50 27.47 -75.25
N ARG A 3 0.41 28.09 -74.75
CA ARG A 3 0.05 28.03 -73.32
C ARG A 3 -0.72 26.75 -73.04
N SER A 4 -0.11 25.83 -72.29
CA SER A 4 -0.77 24.60 -71.83
C SER A 4 -1.85 24.97 -70.80
N GLN A 5 -3.12 24.65 -71.09
CA GLN A 5 -4.22 24.78 -70.12
C GLN A 5 -4.24 23.53 -69.21
N THR A 6 -3.87 23.69 -67.95
CA THR A 6 -4.07 22.66 -66.91
C THR A 6 -5.54 22.65 -66.50
N ARG A 7 -6.25 21.53 -66.72
CA ARG A 7 -7.64 21.37 -66.25
C ARG A 7 -7.67 21.41 -64.72
N PRO A 8 -8.54 22.22 -64.08
CA PRO A 8 -8.68 22.20 -62.64
C PRO A 8 -9.27 20.85 -62.23
N GLY A 9 -8.56 20.10 -61.38
CA GLY A 9 -9.09 18.90 -60.77
C GLY A 9 -10.29 19.25 -59.89
N THR A 10 -11.42 18.59 -60.11
CA THR A 10 -12.62 18.74 -59.29
C THR A 10 -12.29 18.23 -57.87
N ALA A 11 -12.05 19.13 -56.93
CA ALA A 11 -11.98 18.78 -55.52
C ALA A 11 -13.38 18.33 -55.07
N SER A 12 -13.52 17.09 -54.59
CA SER A 12 -14.78 16.64 -54.02
C SER A 12 -15.04 17.40 -52.72
N ALA A 13 -16.14 18.17 -52.66
CA ALA A 13 -16.57 18.81 -51.44
C ALA A 13 -17.15 17.75 -50.48
N PHE A 14 -16.63 17.70 -49.25
CA PHE A 14 -17.10 16.80 -48.21
C PHE A 14 -18.49 17.22 -47.74
N THR A 15 -19.44 16.30 -47.68
CA THR A 15 -20.82 16.61 -47.28
C THR A 15 -20.96 16.62 -45.76
N LEU A 16 -21.92 17.41 -45.26
CA LEU A 16 -22.24 17.48 -43.83
C LEU A 16 -22.69 16.12 -43.27
N ILE A 17 -23.34 15.29 -44.09
CA ILE A 17 -23.79 13.94 -43.71
C ILE A 17 -22.58 13.01 -43.53
N GLU A 18 -21.61 13.05 -44.44
CA GLU A 18 -20.37 12.25 -44.31
C GLU A 18 -19.62 12.59 -43.02
N LEU A 19 -19.53 13.87 -42.68
CA LEU A 19 -18.91 14.30 -41.42
C LEU A 19 -19.70 13.81 -40.20
N LEU A 20 -21.03 13.92 -40.24
CA LEU A 20 -21.90 13.55 -39.13
C LEU A 20 -21.87 12.04 -38.86
N VAL A 21 -21.83 11.22 -39.91
CA VAL A 21 -21.73 9.75 -39.78
C VAL A 21 -20.38 9.37 -39.17
N VAL A 22 -19.28 10.01 -39.59
CA VAL A 22 -17.94 9.71 -39.06
C VAL A 22 -17.85 10.04 -37.57
N ILE A 23 -18.32 11.21 -37.14
CA ILE A 23 -18.32 11.55 -35.71
C ILE A 23 -19.23 10.62 -34.91
N ALA A 24 -20.36 10.18 -35.47
CA ALA A 24 -21.27 9.25 -34.81
C ALA A 24 -20.59 7.88 -34.60
N ILE A 25 -19.88 7.38 -35.62
CA ILE A 25 -19.12 6.12 -35.51
C ILE A 25 -18.01 6.26 -34.46
N ILE A 26 -17.22 7.36 -34.49
CA ILE A 26 -16.17 7.61 -33.49
C ILE A 26 -16.76 7.69 -32.08
N ALA A 27 -17.91 8.35 -31.90
CA ALA A 27 -18.58 8.47 -30.61
C ALA A 27 -19.03 7.10 -30.07
N ILE A 28 -19.60 6.24 -30.91
CA ILE A 28 -20.00 4.87 -30.52
C ILE A 28 -18.78 4.03 -30.14
N LEU A 29 -17.72 4.07 -30.95
CA LEU A 29 -16.48 3.34 -30.65
C LEU A 29 -15.84 3.82 -29.36
N ALA A 30 -15.76 5.13 -29.15
CA ALA A 30 -15.21 5.73 -27.95
C ALA A 30 -16.05 5.38 -26.70
N ALA A 31 -17.38 5.38 -26.80
CA ALA A 31 -18.28 5.03 -25.71
C ALA A 31 -18.08 3.59 -25.19
N ILE A 32 -17.71 2.65 -26.06
CA ILE A 32 -17.40 1.27 -25.67
C ILE A 32 -15.93 1.15 -25.21
N LEU A 33 -15.01 1.85 -25.88
CA LEU A 33 -13.59 1.74 -25.61
C LEU A 33 -13.18 2.34 -24.26
N PHE A 34 -13.73 3.49 -23.87
CA PHE A 34 -13.39 4.16 -22.61
C PHE A 34 -13.65 3.31 -21.35
N PRO A 35 -14.85 2.71 -21.14
CA PRO A 35 -15.08 1.89 -19.95
C PRO A 35 -14.19 0.63 -19.94
N VAL A 36 -13.97 0.01 -21.11
CA VAL A 36 -13.09 -1.17 -21.23
C VAL A 36 -11.64 -0.80 -20.90
N PHE A 37 -11.14 0.32 -21.43
CA PHE A 37 -9.78 0.79 -21.17
C PHE A 37 -9.58 1.16 -19.69
N ALA A 38 -10.56 1.83 -19.06
CA ALA A 38 -10.51 2.15 -17.65
C ALA A 38 -10.41 0.89 -16.77
N GLN A 39 -11.20 -0.15 -17.08
CA GLN A 39 -11.14 -1.45 -16.39
C GLN A 39 -9.79 -2.15 -16.61
N ALA A 40 -9.28 -2.17 -17.84
CA ALA A 40 -7.98 -2.76 -18.16
C ALA A 40 -6.84 -2.08 -17.38
N ARG A 41 -6.84 -0.73 -17.34
CA ARG A 41 -5.86 0.05 -16.58
C ARG A 41 -5.97 -0.21 -15.08
N ALA A 42 -7.18 -0.32 -14.53
CA ALA A 42 -7.38 -0.65 -13.11
C ALA A 42 -6.85 -2.04 -12.77
N LYS A 43 -7.07 -3.05 -13.63
CA LYS A 43 -6.50 -4.39 -13.48
C LYS A 43 -4.97 -4.38 -13.53
N ALA A 44 -4.38 -3.63 -14.45
CA ALA A 44 -2.92 -3.50 -14.53
C ALA A 44 -2.32 -2.91 -13.25
N ARG A 45 -2.95 -1.87 -12.68
CA ARG A 45 -2.53 -1.29 -11.39
C ARG A 45 -2.61 -2.33 -10.25
N ALA A 46 -3.68 -3.12 -10.20
CA ALA A 46 -3.84 -4.17 -9.20
C ALA A 46 -2.73 -5.23 -9.28
N ILE A 47 -2.39 -5.67 -10.49
CA ILE A 47 -1.30 -6.64 -10.74
C ILE A 47 0.04 -6.05 -10.30
N ASN A 48 0.32 -4.79 -10.66
CA ASN A 48 1.56 -4.12 -10.27
C ASN A 48 1.67 -3.99 -8.75
N SER A 49 0.58 -3.60 -8.08
CA SER A 49 0.57 -3.49 -6.62
C SER A 49 0.82 -4.83 -5.94
N LEU A 50 0.15 -5.90 -6.40
CA LEU A 50 0.36 -7.25 -5.88
C LEU A 50 1.80 -7.73 -6.11
N SER A 51 2.40 -7.41 -7.25
CA SER A 51 3.81 -7.71 -7.54
C SER A 51 4.75 -6.99 -6.56
N ASN A 52 4.48 -5.73 -6.24
CA ASN A 52 5.26 -4.97 -5.26
C ASN A 52 5.15 -5.59 -3.86
N SER A 53 3.93 -5.95 -3.43
CA SER A 53 3.73 -6.64 -2.13
C SER A 53 4.53 -7.94 -2.06
N ARG A 54 4.57 -8.74 -3.15
CA ARG A 54 5.41 -9.95 -3.20
C ARG A 54 6.90 -9.62 -3.11
N GLN A 55 7.37 -8.55 -3.76
CA GLN A 55 8.77 -8.12 -3.66
C GLN A 55 9.14 -7.74 -2.22
N PHE A 56 8.24 -7.05 -1.50
CA PHE A 56 8.43 -6.81 -0.06
C PHE A 56 8.48 -8.12 0.73
N GLY A 57 7.56 -9.05 0.50
CA GLY A 57 7.56 -10.35 1.18
C GLY A 57 8.86 -11.14 0.98
N ILE A 58 9.40 -11.12 -0.24
CA ILE A 58 10.70 -11.72 -0.57
C ILE A 58 11.84 -11.01 0.19
N ALA A 59 11.88 -9.67 0.15
CA ALA A 59 12.89 -8.88 0.84
C ALA A 59 12.88 -9.11 2.36
N ILE A 60 11.69 -9.16 2.94
CA ILE A 60 11.46 -9.43 4.36
C ILE A 60 11.92 -10.85 4.72
N ALA A 61 11.59 -11.86 3.92
CA ALA A 61 12.03 -13.23 4.17
C ALA A 61 13.57 -13.36 4.17
N MET A 62 14.24 -12.66 3.26
CA MET A 62 15.71 -12.60 3.24
C MET A 62 16.27 -11.86 4.46
N TYR A 63 15.67 -10.74 4.86
CA TYR A 63 16.04 -10.03 6.08
C TYR A 63 15.93 -10.94 7.31
N ILE A 64 14.80 -11.62 7.48
CA ILE A 64 14.54 -12.53 8.61
C ILE A 64 15.63 -13.62 8.67
N SER A 65 16.00 -14.18 7.53
CA SER A 65 17.05 -15.21 7.44
C SER A 65 18.42 -14.72 7.93
N ASP A 66 18.76 -13.45 7.70
CA ASP A 66 20.07 -12.88 8.04
C ASP A 66 20.10 -12.22 9.44
N ASN A 67 18.94 -12.04 10.08
CA ASN A 67 18.81 -11.31 11.37
C ASN A 67 18.25 -12.20 12.49
N ASP A 68 18.72 -13.45 12.59
CA ASP A 68 18.33 -14.41 13.63
C ASP A 68 16.81 -14.57 13.77
N GLU A 69 16.12 -14.66 12.63
CA GLU A 69 14.66 -14.74 12.50
C GLU A 69 13.87 -13.51 12.98
N ALA A 70 14.54 -12.42 13.35
CA ALA A 70 13.87 -11.20 13.80
C ALA A 70 13.16 -10.48 12.64
N LEU A 71 11.96 -9.97 12.92
CA LEU A 71 11.22 -9.12 11.99
C LEU A 71 11.84 -7.71 11.90
N PRO A 72 11.79 -7.06 10.70
CA PRO A 72 12.19 -5.67 10.54
C PRO A 72 11.49 -4.73 11.53
N LEU A 73 12.26 -3.85 12.14
CA LEU A 73 11.75 -2.86 13.10
C LEU A 73 11.10 -1.67 12.38
N ASN A 74 10.00 -1.16 12.95
CA ASN A 74 9.42 0.13 12.57
C ASN A 74 10.16 1.30 13.25
N THR A 75 9.84 2.54 12.87
CA THR A 75 10.47 3.76 13.40
C THR A 75 10.34 3.90 14.93
N HIS A 76 9.26 3.40 15.54
CA HIS A 76 9.04 3.48 17.00
C HIS A 76 9.73 2.39 17.82
N SER A 77 10.24 1.34 17.19
CA SER A 77 10.83 0.17 17.88
C SER A 77 12.34 0.28 18.05
N ARG A 78 12.93 1.44 17.70
CA ARG A 78 14.38 1.66 17.78
C ARG A 78 14.80 2.09 19.20
N PRO A 79 15.98 1.65 19.67
CA PRO A 79 16.54 2.09 20.97
C PRO A 79 16.70 3.62 21.11
N THR A 80 16.75 4.36 20.00
CA THR A 80 16.92 5.82 19.96
C THR A 80 15.61 6.61 20.11
N GLY A 81 14.44 5.96 20.07
CA GLY A 81 13.14 6.63 20.09
C GLY A 81 12.84 7.43 18.81
N TRP A 82 11.72 8.17 18.80
CA TRP A 82 11.37 9.10 17.71
C TRP A 82 12.31 10.29 17.71
N VAL A 83 13.09 10.47 16.65
CA VAL A 83 13.90 11.67 16.43
C VAL A 83 13.33 12.44 15.23
N TYR A 84 12.74 13.61 15.51
CA TYR A 84 12.22 14.50 14.48
C TYR A 84 13.40 15.07 13.68
N GLY A 85 13.47 14.78 12.39
CA GLY A 85 14.52 15.31 11.50
C GLY A 85 15.64 14.32 11.15
N ASP A 86 15.69 13.16 11.78
CA ASP A 86 16.42 12.04 11.19
C ASP A 86 15.55 11.52 10.03
N ALA A 87 16.10 11.53 8.82
CA ALA A 87 15.47 10.90 7.65
C ALA A 87 15.50 9.36 7.75
N ASP A 88 15.36 8.83 8.97
CA ASP A 88 15.83 7.51 9.43
C ASP A 88 14.75 6.43 9.41
N PRO A 89 15.17 5.16 9.34
CA PRO A 89 14.84 4.31 8.22
C PRO A 89 13.48 3.67 8.47
N SER A 90 12.65 3.72 7.43
CA SER A 90 11.47 2.86 7.38
C SER A 90 11.93 1.40 7.49
N TRP A 91 11.07 0.49 7.96
CA TRP A 91 11.29 -0.96 7.84
C TRP A 91 11.73 -1.36 6.42
N ILE A 92 11.33 -0.58 5.43
CA ILE A 92 11.73 -0.66 4.03
C ILE A 92 13.23 -0.49 3.83
N ASP A 93 13.85 0.50 4.46
CA ASP A 93 15.30 0.73 4.32
C ASP A 93 16.10 -0.42 4.94
N GLY A 94 15.56 -1.06 5.98
CA GLY A 94 16.11 -2.28 6.56
C GLY A 94 16.10 -3.46 5.58
N VAL A 95 15.06 -3.58 4.75
CA VAL A 95 14.92 -4.69 3.79
C VAL A 95 15.43 -4.35 2.38
N GLN A 96 15.66 -3.08 2.06
CA GLN A 96 16.13 -2.62 0.74
C GLN A 96 17.45 -3.28 0.29
N PRO A 97 18.46 -3.53 1.16
CA PRO A 97 19.71 -4.20 0.75
C PRO A 97 19.51 -5.61 0.17
N TYR A 98 18.41 -6.28 0.52
CA TYR A 98 18.15 -7.65 0.11
C TYR A 98 17.55 -7.75 -1.30
N VAL A 99 17.17 -6.63 -1.91
CA VAL A 99 16.70 -6.60 -3.30
C VAL A 99 17.53 -5.61 -4.10
N LYS A 100 18.04 -6.06 -5.26
CA LYS A 100 18.86 -5.22 -6.14
C LYS A 100 18.07 -4.08 -6.77
N ALA A 101 16.78 -4.30 -7.03
CA ALA A 101 15.90 -3.26 -7.53
C ALA A 101 15.43 -2.38 -6.36
N LYS A 102 15.31 -1.07 -6.61
CA LYS A 102 14.69 -0.17 -5.65
C LYS A 102 13.27 -0.64 -5.35
N LEU A 103 12.96 -0.87 -4.07
CA LEU A 103 11.60 -1.21 -3.66
C LEU A 103 10.68 -0.06 -4.01
N MET A 104 9.54 -0.40 -4.60
CA MET A 104 8.55 0.59 -4.97
C MET A 104 7.74 0.96 -3.74
N ASN A 105 8.22 1.96 -3.01
CA ASN A 105 7.59 2.44 -1.79
C ASN A 105 6.32 3.24 -2.09
N ARG A 106 6.17 3.77 -3.31
CA ARG A 106 5.00 4.53 -3.75
C ARG A 106 4.22 3.75 -4.80
N LEU A 107 2.94 3.50 -4.55
CA LEU A 107 2.04 2.94 -5.55
C LEU A 107 1.78 3.94 -6.68
N SER A 108 1.69 3.45 -7.92
CA SER A 108 1.45 4.25 -9.12
C SER A 108 0.09 4.99 -9.13
N ASP A 109 -0.82 4.59 -8.25
CA ASP A 109 -2.15 5.15 -8.07
C ASP A 109 -2.32 5.78 -6.67
N ASP A 110 -1.23 5.99 -5.94
CA ASP A 110 -1.22 6.74 -4.69
C ASP A 110 -1.23 8.25 -4.97
N ASN A 111 -2.41 8.85 -4.80
CA ASN A 111 -2.67 10.27 -4.99
C ASN A 111 -2.52 11.07 -3.69
N SER A 112 -1.83 10.52 -2.68
CA SER A 112 -1.56 11.28 -1.46
C SER A 112 -0.83 12.58 -1.79
N LEU A 113 -1.15 13.63 -1.06
CA LEU A 113 -0.57 14.97 -1.25
C LEU A 113 0.59 15.24 -0.30
N ASN A 114 0.84 14.31 0.63
CA ASN A 114 1.84 14.46 1.68
C ASN A 114 3.13 13.67 1.42
N TRP A 115 3.51 13.50 0.16
CA TRP A 115 4.82 12.96 -0.20
C TRP A 115 5.92 14.03 -0.03
N PRO A 116 7.14 13.67 0.41
CA PRO A 116 8.24 14.62 0.60
C PRO A 116 8.51 15.50 -0.63
N GLU A 117 8.40 14.95 -1.83
CA GLU A 117 8.60 15.68 -3.08
C GLU A 117 7.44 16.62 -3.46
N MET A 118 6.31 16.55 -2.75
CA MET A 118 5.09 17.31 -3.03
C MET A 118 4.78 18.38 -1.97
N ILE A 119 5.51 18.41 -0.86
CA ILE A 119 5.31 19.38 0.22
C ILE A 119 6.59 20.19 0.39
N ASP A 120 6.46 21.50 0.60
CA ASP A 120 7.56 22.30 1.14
C ASP A 120 7.83 21.82 2.58
N PRO A 121 9.03 21.32 2.92
CA PRO A 121 9.36 20.87 4.27
C PRO A 121 9.06 21.91 5.36
N ALA A 122 9.10 23.21 5.02
CA ALA A 122 8.74 24.31 5.92
C ALA A 122 7.22 24.57 6.02
N ALA A 123 6.41 24.02 5.11
CA ALA A 123 4.96 24.18 5.07
C ALA A 123 4.17 23.01 5.70
N LEU A 124 4.86 21.97 6.17
CA LEU A 124 4.21 20.93 6.98
C LEU A 124 3.67 21.55 8.27
N PRO A 125 2.37 21.43 8.58
CA PRO A 125 1.86 21.85 9.88
C PRO A 125 2.63 21.16 11.01
N PRO A 126 2.95 21.83 12.12
CA PRO A 126 3.62 21.21 13.25
C PRO A 126 2.92 19.91 13.66
N GLY A 127 3.67 18.80 13.71
CA GLY A 127 3.14 17.47 14.06
C GLY A 127 2.62 16.64 12.88
N LYS A 128 2.72 17.11 11.62
CA LYS A 128 2.46 16.28 10.43
C LYS A 128 3.75 15.70 9.88
N THR A 129 3.82 14.37 9.80
CA THR A 129 4.94 13.64 9.20
C THR A 129 4.73 13.48 7.68
N PRO A 130 5.80 13.49 6.88
CA PRO A 130 5.70 13.15 5.46
C PRO A 130 5.40 11.65 5.29
N ARG A 131 4.65 11.30 4.24
CA ARG A 131 4.41 9.91 3.84
C ARG A 131 5.62 9.39 3.08
N LEU A 132 6.31 8.40 3.65
CA LEU A 132 7.49 7.79 3.03
C LEU A 132 7.15 6.51 2.24
N SER A 133 5.97 5.94 2.47
CA SER A 133 5.52 4.70 1.85
C SER A 133 4.01 4.61 1.70
N SER A 134 3.59 3.89 0.66
CA SER A 134 2.24 3.39 0.44
C SER A 134 1.95 2.11 1.22
N TYR A 135 2.91 1.62 2.00
CA TYR A 135 2.82 0.36 2.74
C TYR A 135 3.22 0.57 4.19
N MET A 136 2.60 -0.21 5.06
CA MET A 136 2.82 -0.18 6.50
C MET A 136 2.95 -1.57 7.06
N THR A 137 3.74 -1.70 8.12
CA THR A 137 3.86 -2.95 8.90
C THR A 137 2.73 -3.08 9.93
N ASN A 138 2.54 -4.27 10.47
CA ASN A 138 1.59 -4.54 11.53
C ASN A 138 2.23 -4.29 12.91
N ALA A 139 1.71 -3.34 13.68
CA ALA A 139 2.30 -2.99 14.97
C ALA A 139 2.19 -4.07 16.05
N TYR A 140 1.34 -5.10 15.92
CA TYR A 140 1.39 -6.22 16.86
C TYR A 140 2.74 -6.95 16.82
N LEU A 141 3.38 -6.92 15.66
CA LEU A 141 4.64 -7.58 15.36
C LEU A 141 5.84 -6.62 15.54
N ASN A 142 5.56 -5.35 15.88
CA ASN A 142 6.56 -4.31 16.11
C ASN A 142 6.67 -4.04 17.63
N ASN A 143 7.89 -4.12 18.15
CA ASN A 143 8.29 -3.78 19.52
C ASN A 143 7.86 -4.72 20.67
N ASN A 144 8.88 -5.29 21.30
CA ASN A 144 9.02 -5.47 22.74
C ASN A 144 10.00 -4.37 23.19
N LYS A 145 9.67 -3.54 24.20
CA LYS A 145 10.43 -2.37 24.76
C LYS A 145 11.96 -2.56 24.98
N SER A 146 12.57 -3.68 24.60
CA SER A 146 13.99 -4.04 24.58
C SER A 146 14.73 -3.88 23.23
N GLY A 147 14.08 -3.39 22.17
CA GLY A 147 14.74 -3.11 20.89
C GLY A 147 14.97 -4.33 19.99
N THR A 148 14.26 -5.43 20.24
CA THR A 148 14.22 -6.63 19.39
C THR A 148 12.79 -6.89 18.91
N GLY A 149 12.63 -7.19 17.62
CA GLY A 149 11.33 -7.53 17.01
C GLY A 149 10.84 -8.90 17.45
N TRP A 150 9.61 -9.26 17.07
CA TRP A 150 9.21 -10.68 17.15
C TRP A 150 10.13 -11.52 16.28
N THR A 151 10.43 -12.74 16.71
CA THR A 151 11.08 -13.72 15.86
C THR A 151 10.04 -14.58 15.14
N LEU A 152 10.37 -15.08 13.95
CA LEU A 152 9.45 -15.94 13.20
C LEU A 152 9.09 -17.22 13.98
N ALA A 153 10.02 -17.79 14.75
CA ALA A 153 9.77 -18.92 15.65
C ALA A 153 8.69 -18.68 16.71
N GLU A 154 8.37 -17.43 17.05
CA GLU A 154 7.32 -17.11 18.00
C GLU A 154 5.92 -17.12 17.39
N ILE A 155 5.82 -17.23 16.06
CA ILE A 155 4.58 -17.16 15.32
C ILE A 155 4.13 -18.56 14.92
N GLU A 156 2.99 -19.00 15.43
CA GLU A 156 2.44 -20.34 15.21
C GLU A 156 1.87 -20.51 13.79
N ALA A 157 1.36 -19.44 13.17
CA ALA A 157 0.74 -19.48 11.85
C ALA A 157 1.15 -18.29 10.94
N PRO A 158 2.42 -18.24 10.46
CA PRO A 158 2.92 -17.14 9.63
C PRO A 158 2.11 -16.90 8.35
N ALA A 159 1.68 -17.97 7.68
CA ALA A 159 0.89 -17.90 6.45
C ALA A 159 -0.53 -17.36 6.63
N SER A 160 -0.99 -17.15 7.87
CA SER A 160 -2.32 -16.59 8.17
C SER A 160 -2.24 -15.28 8.95
N CYS A 161 -1.04 -14.72 9.12
CA CYS A 161 -0.82 -13.47 9.83
C CYS A 161 -0.31 -12.39 8.87
N ILE A 162 -1.03 -11.28 8.78
CA ILE A 162 -0.68 -10.12 7.96
C ILE A 162 0.47 -9.37 8.62
N TYR A 163 1.51 -9.11 7.84
CA TYR A 163 2.65 -8.30 8.29
C TYR A 163 2.69 -6.93 7.60
N VAL A 164 2.51 -6.88 6.27
CA VAL A 164 2.53 -5.61 5.52
C VAL A 164 1.21 -5.42 4.80
N ALA A 165 0.70 -4.20 4.79
CA ALA A 165 -0.51 -3.83 4.06
C ALA A 165 -0.36 -2.50 3.34
N GLU A 166 -1.18 -2.31 2.31
CA GLU A 166 -1.33 -1.00 1.66
C GLU A 166 -2.01 0.00 2.61
N GLN A 167 -1.35 1.15 2.74
CA GLN A 167 -1.74 2.23 3.64
C GLN A 167 -2.71 3.19 2.97
N ARG A 168 -3.69 3.65 3.75
CA ARG A 168 -4.65 4.68 3.36
C ARG A 168 -3.94 5.94 2.86
N GLU A 169 -4.50 6.54 1.80
CA GLU A 169 -4.01 7.81 1.26
C GLU A 169 -3.94 8.91 2.33
N ASN A 170 -2.90 9.74 2.27
CA ASN A 170 -2.60 10.84 3.18
C ASN A 170 -2.29 10.44 4.64
N LYS A 171 -2.29 9.15 4.99
CA LYS A 171 -1.71 8.68 6.26
C LYS A 171 -0.18 8.78 6.17
N ALA A 172 0.48 9.09 7.28
CA ALA A 172 1.93 9.29 7.34
C ALA A 172 2.63 8.44 8.43
N GLY A 173 2.17 7.21 8.62
CA GLY A 173 2.86 6.22 9.45
C GLY A 173 3.65 5.22 8.60
N ASP A 174 4.47 4.41 9.25
CA ASP A 174 5.15 3.24 8.69
C ASP A 174 4.58 1.91 9.22
N HIS A 175 3.59 1.98 10.13
CA HIS A 175 2.85 0.85 10.69
C HIS A 175 1.36 1.16 10.92
N ALA A 176 0.54 0.12 10.88
CA ALA A 176 -0.85 0.09 11.30
C ALA A 176 -0.93 -0.26 12.78
N HIS A 177 -2.03 0.15 13.42
CA HIS A 177 -2.33 -0.17 14.80
C HIS A 177 -3.61 -1.01 14.94
N PRO A 178 -3.61 -2.30 14.54
CA PRO A 178 -4.82 -3.13 14.61
C PRO A 178 -5.38 -3.27 16.03
N MET A 179 -4.51 -3.24 17.04
CA MET A 179 -4.91 -3.20 18.46
C MET A 179 -5.76 -2.00 18.84
N CYS A 180 -5.72 -0.92 18.05
CA CYS A 180 -6.45 0.32 18.31
C CYS A 180 -7.75 0.41 17.50
N TRP A 181 -8.02 -0.53 16.59
CA TRP A 181 -9.18 -0.50 15.69
C TRP A 181 -10.45 -0.99 16.37
N GLU A 182 -10.33 -2.02 17.19
CA GLU A 182 -11.26 -2.30 18.27
C GLU A 182 -10.96 -1.30 19.37
N GLY A 183 -11.98 -0.74 20.04
CA GLY A 183 -11.81 0.20 21.15
C GLY A 183 -11.16 -0.42 22.40
N TRP A 184 -10.08 -1.17 22.21
CA TRP A 184 -9.30 -1.84 23.24
C TRP A 184 -8.76 -0.77 24.19
N PRO A 185 -9.15 -0.81 25.47
CA PRO A 185 -8.72 0.18 26.43
C PRO A 185 -7.29 -0.16 26.83
N SER A 186 -6.30 0.33 26.09
CA SER A 186 -4.93 0.40 26.59
C SER A 186 -4.61 1.84 26.97
N SER A 187 -3.89 2.05 28.06
CA SER A 187 -3.35 3.37 28.43
C SER A 187 -2.34 3.90 27.41
N THR A 188 -1.90 3.05 26.48
CA THR A 188 -0.90 3.33 25.45
C THR A 188 -1.50 3.64 24.08
N CYS A 189 -2.82 3.50 23.87
CA CYS A 189 -3.41 3.76 22.57
C CYS A 189 -4.79 4.45 22.62
N VAL A 190 -4.95 5.43 21.72
CA VAL A 190 -6.24 6.05 21.42
C VAL A 190 -6.98 5.15 20.43
N SER A 191 -8.31 5.06 20.53
CA SER A 191 -9.13 4.37 19.51
C SER A 191 -8.91 5.02 18.13
N ILE A 192 -8.48 4.21 17.16
CA ILE A 192 -8.15 4.65 15.80
C ILE A 192 -9.09 3.93 14.83
N PRO A 193 -9.89 4.64 14.03
CA PRO A 193 -10.70 4.00 13.00
C PRO A 193 -9.80 3.30 11.97
N SER A 194 -9.99 2.01 11.74
CA SER A 194 -9.19 1.22 10.79
C SER A 194 -9.15 1.81 9.37
N GLU A 195 -10.22 2.47 8.92
CA GLU A 195 -10.25 3.19 7.63
C GLU A 195 -9.32 4.40 7.54
N SER A 196 -8.78 4.87 8.66
CA SER A 196 -7.77 5.92 8.69
C SER A 196 -6.36 5.39 8.40
N GLU A 197 -6.14 4.07 8.49
CA GLU A 197 -4.82 3.45 8.36
C GLU A 197 -4.70 2.56 7.13
N ILE A 198 -5.68 1.69 6.90
CA ILE A 198 -5.61 0.69 5.82
C ILE A 198 -6.40 1.15 4.62
N GLU A 199 -5.86 0.89 3.43
CA GLU A 199 -6.58 1.08 2.20
C GLU A 199 -7.69 0.02 2.04
N LYS A 200 -8.90 0.45 1.71
CA LYS A 200 -10.09 -0.42 1.59
C LYS A 200 -10.80 -0.28 0.24
N ARG A 201 -10.37 0.65 -0.61
CA ARG A 201 -11.11 1.10 -1.79
C ARG A 201 -10.37 0.82 -3.10
N ARG A 202 -9.11 0.38 -3.04
CA ARG A 202 -8.35 0.01 -4.24
C ARG A 202 -8.89 -1.29 -4.84
N TYR A 203 -8.60 -1.50 -6.12
CA TYR A 203 -8.74 -2.79 -6.81
C TYR A 203 -10.05 -3.54 -6.53
N GLN A 204 -11.20 -2.88 -6.69
CA GLN A 204 -12.54 -3.42 -6.39
C GLN A 204 -12.86 -3.53 -4.89
N ASN A 205 -12.60 -2.46 -4.13
CA ASN A 205 -12.90 -2.35 -2.69
C ASN A 205 -12.11 -3.35 -1.82
N GLY A 206 -10.81 -3.42 -2.04
CA GLY A 206 -9.87 -4.17 -1.21
C GLY A 206 -8.46 -3.60 -1.27
N ALA A 207 -7.49 -4.39 -0.84
CA ALA A 207 -6.08 -4.06 -0.86
C ALA A 207 -5.24 -5.34 -0.93
N ASN A 208 -3.96 -5.19 -1.26
CA ASN A 208 -3.01 -6.29 -1.13
C ASN A 208 -2.42 -6.32 0.29
N TYR A 209 -2.30 -7.54 0.80
CA TYR A 209 -1.70 -7.84 2.09
C TYR A 209 -0.54 -8.81 1.87
N THR A 210 0.55 -8.59 2.58
CA THR A 210 1.71 -9.48 2.63
C THR A 210 1.71 -10.17 3.98
N PHE A 211 1.81 -11.49 3.97
CA PHE A 211 1.79 -12.34 5.15
C PHE A 211 3.21 -12.64 5.62
N LEU A 212 3.34 -13.12 6.85
CA LEU A 212 4.65 -13.35 7.49
C LEU A 212 5.49 -14.44 6.81
N ASP A 213 4.88 -15.36 6.07
CA ASP A 213 5.59 -16.33 5.23
C ASP A 213 6.10 -15.73 3.89
N GLY A 214 5.87 -14.44 3.67
CA GLY A 214 6.32 -13.69 2.49
C GLY A 214 5.37 -13.74 1.29
N HIS A 215 4.27 -14.49 1.33
CA HIS A 215 3.29 -14.42 0.23
C HIS A 215 2.46 -13.14 0.32
N ALA A 216 1.94 -12.70 -0.83
CA ALA A 216 1.01 -11.57 -0.88
C ALA A 216 -0.26 -11.93 -1.64
N LYS A 217 -1.38 -11.38 -1.19
CA LYS A 217 -2.71 -11.66 -1.73
C LYS A 217 -3.66 -10.48 -1.56
N TRP A 218 -4.52 -10.29 -2.55
CA TRP A 218 -5.61 -9.33 -2.49
C TRP A 218 -6.75 -9.86 -1.62
N HIS A 219 -7.25 -9.03 -0.72
CA HIS A 219 -8.45 -9.29 0.06
C HIS A 219 -9.29 -8.02 0.21
N LYS A 220 -10.59 -8.20 0.46
CA LYS A 220 -11.39 -7.13 1.08
C LYS A 220 -11.00 -7.01 2.54
N PHE A 221 -11.04 -5.79 3.08
CA PHE A 221 -10.64 -5.56 4.47
C PHE A 221 -11.46 -6.41 5.45
N GLU A 222 -12.77 -6.56 5.23
CA GLU A 222 -13.68 -7.32 6.09
C GLU A 222 -13.41 -8.85 6.07
N GLN A 223 -12.64 -9.34 5.09
CA GLN A 223 -12.16 -10.72 5.08
C GLN A 223 -10.93 -10.90 5.96
N THR A 224 -10.19 -9.82 6.22
CA THR A 224 -8.99 -9.82 7.07
C THR A 224 -9.28 -9.41 8.51
N TYR A 225 -10.32 -8.58 8.68
CA TYR A 225 -10.67 -7.99 9.96
C TYR A 225 -12.19 -7.79 10.04
N ALA A 226 -12.86 -8.71 10.73
CA ALA A 226 -14.25 -8.63 11.14
C ALA A 226 -14.40 -9.31 12.53
N PRO A 227 -14.03 -8.61 13.60
CA PRO A 227 -13.94 -9.18 14.96
C PRO A 227 -15.27 -9.77 15.46
N ALA A 228 -16.38 -9.09 15.15
CA ALA A 228 -17.73 -9.57 15.44
C ALA A 228 -18.09 -10.92 14.77
N LYS A 229 -17.34 -11.32 13.75
CA LYS A 229 -17.46 -12.61 13.05
C LYS A 229 -16.32 -13.58 13.40
N GLY A 230 -15.49 -13.25 14.39
CA GLY A 230 -14.33 -14.07 14.72
C GLY A 230 -13.25 -14.04 13.63
N VAL A 231 -13.12 -12.95 12.87
CA VAL A 231 -12.07 -12.78 11.84
C VAL A 231 -11.14 -11.64 12.21
N ASP A 232 -9.85 -11.94 12.32
CA ASP A 232 -8.76 -11.00 12.55
C ASP A 232 -7.46 -11.73 12.20
N TRP A 233 -6.84 -11.34 11.08
CA TRP A 233 -5.57 -11.88 10.60
C TRP A 233 -4.38 -11.00 10.97
N TRP A 234 -4.61 -9.94 11.75
CA TRP A 234 -3.59 -9.02 12.22
C TRP A 234 -3.04 -9.41 13.59
N ILE A 235 -3.83 -10.08 14.43
CA ILE A 235 -3.35 -10.59 15.72
C ILE A 235 -2.44 -11.81 15.49
N PRO A 236 -1.17 -11.77 15.93
CA PRO A 236 -0.30 -12.95 15.91
C PRO A 236 -0.82 -14.01 16.87
N ASN A 237 -0.64 -15.29 16.54
CA ASN A 237 -1.00 -16.42 17.40
C ASN A 237 -2.47 -16.43 17.87
N ARG A 238 -3.39 -15.86 17.08
CA ARG A 238 -4.80 -15.75 17.46
C ARG A 238 -5.43 -17.09 17.82
N GLY A 239 -6.24 -17.10 18.87
CA GLY A 239 -6.90 -18.30 19.38
C GLY A 239 -6.02 -19.17 20.28
N THR A 240 -4.77 -18.75 20.52
CA THR A 240 -3.81 -19.47 21.36
C THR A 240 -3.61 -18.72 22.68
N ALA A 241 -2.99 -19.38 23.66
CA ALA A 241 -2.53 -18.72 24.89
C ALA A 241 -1.51 -17.59 24.61
N LYS A 242 -0.89 -17.58 23.42
CA LYS A 242 0.13 -16.60 23.02
C LYS A 242 -0.41 -15.38 22.28
N GLN A 243 -1.70 -15.32 21.96
CA GLN A 243 -2.28 -14.25 21.11
C GLN A 243 -2.11 -12.82 21.65
N TYR A 244 -2.07 -12.70 22.99
CA TYR A 244 -1.76 -11.45 23.71
C TYR A 244 -0.54 -11.62 24.61
N ASN A 245 0.13 -12.78 24.54
CA ASN A 245 1.22 -13.10 25.42
C ASN A 245 2.44 -12.36 24.93
N ARG A 246 2.58 -11.14 25.42
CA ARG A 246 3.85 -10.51 25.69
C ARG A 246 3.46 -9.23 26.46
N ALA A 247 3.94 -9.11 27.69
CA ALA A 247 3.66 -8.03 28.65
C ALA A 247 4.14 -6.61 28.22
N TYR A 248 3.98 -6.20 26.96
CA TYR A 248 4.70 -5.05 26.36
C TYR A 248 3.89 -3.78 26.18
N TRP A 249 2.66 -3.77 26.66
CA TRP A 249 1.79 -2.58 26.65
C TRP A 249 1.15 -2.33 28.02
N VAL A 250 1.85 -2.74 29.08
CA VAL A 250 1.64 -2.18 30.43
C VAL A 250 2.21 -0.74 30.40
N PRO A 251 1.50 0.27 30.94
CA PRO A 251 1.95 1.66 30.97
C PRO A 251 3.44 1.78 31.31
#